data_AF-A0A1H5D799-F1
#
_entry.id   AF-A0A1H5D799-F1
#
_cell.length_a   1.000
_cell.length_b   1.000
_cell.length_c   1.000
_cell.angle_alpha   90.00
_cell.angle_beta   90.00
_cell.angle_gamma   90.00
#
_symmetry.space_group_name_H-M   'P 1'
#
loop_
_entity.id
_entity.type
_entity.pdbx_description
1 polymer ?
#
loop_
_entity_poly.entity_id
_entity_poly.type
_entity_poly.pdbx_seq_one_letter_code
_entity_poly.pdbx_strand_id
1 'polypeptide(L)' 'MSEVADALLARVRAAHADLAAALKAEDVYAVAVAQDELDDAVRLAKRHGLDVGATGMLEG' A
#
# COMPACT_ATOMS: atom_id res chain seq x y z
N MET A 1 -19.55 3.10 2.86
CA MET A 1 -18.30 3.63 2.28
C MET A 1 -18.63 4.26 0.94
N SER A 2 -17.88 5.27 0.51
CA SER A 2 -18.04 5.87 -0.83
C SER A 2 -17.27 5.05 -1.86
N GLU A 3 -17.70 5.05 -3.12
CA GLU A 3 -16.96 4.45 -4.24
C GLU A 3 -15.49 4.89 -4.28
N VAL A 4 -15.23 6.16 -3.94
CA VAL A 4 -13.86 6.70 -3.83
C VAL A 4 -13.09 6.00 -2.71
N ALA A 5 -13.72 5.75 -1.57
CA ALA A 5 -13.09 5.06 -0.46
C ALA A 5 -12.75 3.61 -0.82
N ASP A 6 -13.67 2.92 -1.49
CA ASP A 6 -13.46 1.54 -1.92
C ASP A 6 -12.33 1.45 -2.96
N ALA A 7 -12.26 2.39 -3.90
CA ALA A 7 -11.18 2.48 -4.88
C ALA A 7 -9.82 2.75 -4.23
N LEU A 8 -9.76 3.63 -3.22
CA LEU A 8 -8.52 3.92 -2.49
C LEU A 8 -8.04 2.70 -1.69
N LEU A 9 -8.94 1.99 -1.02
CA LEU A 9 -8.62 0.75 -0.31
C LEU A 9 -8.17 -0.36 -1.26
N ALA A 10 -8.81 -0.49 -2.42
CA ALA A 10 -8.41 -1.43 -3.46
C ALA A 10 -6.99 -1.12 -3.98
N ARG A 11 -6.66 0.16 -4.19
CA ARG A 11 -5.31 0.59 -4.60
C ARG A 11 -4.25 0.21 -3.56
N VAL A 12 -4.51 0.45 -2.27
CA VAL A 12 -3.56 0.07 -1.20
C VAL A 12 -3.34 -1.45 -1.19
N ARG A 13 -4.40 -2.24 -1.34
CA ARG A 13 -4.30 -3.72 -1.42
C ARG A 13 -3.51 -4.18 -2.63
N ALA A 14 -3.70 -3.55 -3.79
CA ALA A 14 -2.94 -3.86 -5.00
C ALA A 14 -1.44 -3.55 -4.80
N ALA A 15 -1.09 -2.38 -4.28
CA ALA A 15 0.31 -2.03 -4.02
C ALA A 15 0.99 -2.97 -3.01
N HIS A 16 0.28 -3.44 -1.98
CA HIS A 16 0.78 -4.52 -1.10
C HIS A 16 1.07 -5.83 -1.86
N ALA A 17 0.16 -6.23 -2.76
CA ALA A 17 0.34 -7.45 -3.54
C ALA A 17 1.53 -7.35 -4.49
N ASP A 18 1.71 -6.19 -5.14
CA ASP A 18 2.83 -5.92 -6.04
C ASP A 18 4.17 -5.92 -5.28
N LEU A 19 4.23 -5.31 -4.09
CA LEU A 19 5.42 -5.35 -3.24
C LEU A 19 5.76 -6.79 -2.82
N ALA A 20 4.77 -7.57 -2.40
CA ALA A 20 4.97 -8.97 -2.05
C ALA A 20 5.46 -9.80 -3.24
N ALA A 21 4.95 -9.53 -4.45
CA ALA A 21 5.39 -10.20 -5.67
C ALA A 21 6.83 -9.83 -6.04
N ALA A 22 7.20 -8.54 -5.94
CA ALA A 22 8.55 -8.06 -6.21
C ALA A 22 9.57 -8.65 -5.23
N LEU A 23 9.23 -8.71 -3.93
CA LEU A 23 10.06 -9.35 -2.90
C LEU A 23 10.28 -10.84 -3.20
N LYS A 24 9.23 -11.55 -3.59
CA LYS A 24 9.31 -12.98 -3.97
C LYS A 24 10.16 -13.21 -5.21
N ALA A 25 10.17 -12.26 -6.14
CA ALA A 25 10.97 -12.32 -7.36
C ALA A 25 12.43 -11.89 -7.13
N GLU A 26 12.78 -11.40 -5.94
CA GLU A 26 14.08 -10.81 -5.61
C GLU A 26 14.47 -9.66 -6.57
N ASP A 27 13.47 -8.97 -7.14
CA ASP A 27 13.67 -7.84 -8.05
C ASP A 27 13.77 -6.55 -7.23
N VAL A 28 15.01 -6.14 -6.94
CA VAL A 28 15.31 -4.98 -6.10
C VAL A 28 14.75 -3.67 -6.69
N TYR A 29 14.73 -3.53 -8.01
CA TYR A 29 14.17 -2.34 -8.65
C TYR A 29 12.64 -2.32 -8.52
N ALA A 30 11.98 -3.45 -8.81
CA ALA A 30 10.54 -3.56 -8.64
C ALA A 30 10.10 -3.37 -7.18
N VAL A 31 10.91 -3.83 -6.22
CA VAL A 31 10.65 -3.58 -4.78
C VAL A 31 10.65 -2.09 -4.49
N ALA A 32 11.66 -1.34 -4.95
CA ALA A 32 11.72 0.11 -4.71
C ALA A 32 10.51 0.83 -5.32
N VAL A 33 10.14 0.49 -6.56
CA VAL A 33 8.96 1.07 -7.22
C VAL A 33 7.67 0.74 -6.46
N ALA A 34 7.49 -0.52 -6.03
CA ALA A 34 6.28 -0.93 -5.33
C ALA A 34 6.18 -0.31 -3.92
N GLN A 35 7.30 -0.05 -3.25
CA GLN A 35 7.34 0.67 -1.97
C GLN A 35 6.89 2.13 -2.14
N ASP A 36 7.43 2.84 -3.12
CA ASP A 36 7.01 4.22 -3.41
C ASP A 36 5.51 4.31 -3.74
N GLU A 37 5.01 3.38 -4.57
CA GLU A 37 3.58 3.33 -4.92
C GLU A 37 2.68 3.00 -3.73
N LEU A 38 3.13 2.14 -2.83
CA LEU A 38 2.41 1.83 -1.61
C LEU A 38 2.33 3.05 -0.68
N ASP A 39 3.45 3.74 -0.46
CA ASP A 39 3.50 4.95 0.34
C ASP A 39 2.57 6.04 -0.23
N ASP A 40 2.54 6.17 -1.55
CA ASP A 40 1.65 7.07 -2.27
C ASP A 40 0.16 6.73 -2.08
N ALA A 41 -0.19 5.45 -2.20
CA ALA A 41 -1.54 4.95 -2.01
C ALA A 41 -2.02 5.15 -0.56
N VAL A 42 -1.16 4.82 0.41
CA VAL A 42 -1.44 4.99 1.84
C VAL A 42 -1.61 6.47 2.19
N ARG A 43 -0.70 7.32 1.73
CA ARG A 43 -0.76 8.77 1.93
C ARG A 43 -2.04 9.36 1.34
N LEU A 44 -2.43 8.92 0.15
CA LEU A 44 -3.68 9.37 -0.47
C LEU A 44 -4.90 8.90 0.34
N ALA A 45 -4.97 7.63 0.73
CA ALA A 45 -6.06 7.10 1.55
C ALA A 45 -6.21 7.87 2.88
N LYS A 46 -5.10 8.17 3.56
CA LYS A 46 -5.08 8.97 4.80
C LYS A 46 -5.61 10.39 4.59
N ARG A 47 -5.28 11.05 3.47
CA ARG A 47 -5.84 12.38 3.15
C ARG A 47 -7.36 12.37 2.97
N HIS A 48 -7.94 11.22 2.64
CA HIS A 48 -9.38 11.00 2.58
C HIS A 48 -10.00 10.51 3.90
N GLY A 49 -9.23 10.49 4.99
CA GLY A 49 -9.68 10.05 6.31
C GLY A 49 -9.82 8.54 6.46
N LEU A 50 -9.24 7.76 5.55
CA LEU A 50 -9.22 6.30 5.64
C LEU A 50 -8.08 5.85 6.55
N ASP A 51 -8.40 5.05 7.55
CA ASP A 51 -7.40 4.35 8.34
C ASP A 51 -6.98 3.07 7.61
N VAL A 52 -5.82 3.15 6.97
CA VAL A 52 -5.19 2.03 6.26
C VAL A 52 -4.01 1.47 7.05
N GLY A 53 -4.11 1.51 8.39
CA GLY A 53 -3.14 1.05 9.38
C GLY A 53 -1.94 0.29 8.83
N ALA A 54 -0.74 0.84 9.07
CA ALA A 54 0.51 0.14 8.86
C ALA A 54 0.47 -1.14 9.70
N THR A 55 0.13 -2.26 9.08
CA THR A 55 0.19 -3.56 9.73
C THR A 55 1.66 -3.94 9.79
N GLY A 56 2.38 -3.38 10.77
CA GLY A 56 3.82 -3.59 10.90
C GLY A 56 4.55 -2.51 11.68
N MET A 57 4.06 -2.16 12.88
CA MET A 57 4.86 -1.69 14.01
C MET A 57 3.93 -1.49 15.21
N LEU A 58 3.48 -2.61 15.77
CA LEU A 58 3.23 -2.66 17.21
C LEU A 58 4.55 -3.09 17.83
N GLU A 59 5.14 -2.19 18.59
CA GLU A 59 6.22 -2.51 19.52
C GLU A 59 5.74 -3.54 20.56
N GLY A 60 6.59 -4.51 20.87
CA GLY A 60 6.37 -5.58 21.84
C GLY A 60 7.43 -6.66 21.75
#